data_AF-A0A378AAR3-F1
#
_entry.id   AF-A0A378AAR3-F1
#
_cell.length_a   1.000
_cell.length_b   1.000
_cell.length_c   1.000
_cell.angle_alpha   90.00
_cell.angle_beta   90.00
_cell.angle_gamma   90.00
#
_symmetry.space_group_name_H-M   'P 1'
#
loop_
_entity.id
_entity.type
_entity.pdbx_description
1 polymer ?
#
loop_
_entity_poly.entity_id
_entity_poly.type
_entity_poly.pdbx_seq_one_letter_code
_entity_poly.pdbx_strand_id
1 'polypeptide(L)' 'MSALAEMERELIVERTRAGLAAAREQGRVGGRRRVMTEEVVARCRRMLDTGATRQQVADVIGVNVKTLYKHLPSKGTI' A
#
# COMPACT_ATOMS: atom_id res chain seq x y z
N MET A 1 0.70 40.98 -12.38
CA MET A 1 -0.46 40.10 -12.10
C MET A 1 0.02 38.73 -11.63
N SER A 2 0.67 38.65 -10.47
CA SER A 2 1.21 37.39 -9.91
C SER A 2 0.76 37.15 -8.46
N ALA A 3 0.76 38.20 -7.64
CA ALA A 3 0.40 38.10 -6.22
C ALA A 3 -1.02 37.56 -5.97
N LEU A 4 -2.00 37.93 -6.80
CA LEU A 4 -3.37 37.41 -6.68
C LEU A 4 -3.47 35.92 -7.01
N ALA A 5 -2.73 35.45 -8.02
CA ALA A 5 -2.72 34.04 -8.41
C ALA A 5 -2.03 33.16 -7.34
N GLU A 6 -0.99 33.68 -6.68
CA GLU A 6 -0.35 33.00 -5.56
C GLU A 6 -1.27 32.90 -4.35
N MET A 7 -1.98 33.99 -4.01
CA MET A 7 -2.98 34.01 -2.94
C MET A 7 -4.11 32.99 -3.17
N GLU A 8 -4.65 32.91 -4.39
CA GLU A 8 -5.70 31.95 -4.74
C GLU A 8 -5.19 30.49 -4.64
N ARG A 9 -3.96 30.23 -5.07
CA ARG A 9 -3.33 28.92 -4.93
C ARG A 9 -3.17 28.52 -3.46
N GLU A 10 -2.74 29.44 -2.61
CA GLU A 10 -2.60 29.18 -1.18
C GLU A 10 -3.93 28.82 -0.51
N LEU A 11 -5.00 29.56 -0.83
CA LEU A 11 -6.36 29.27 -0.39
C LEU A 11 -6.84 27.86 -0.81
N ILE A 12 -6.56 27.46 -2.05
CA ILE A 12 -6.92 26.12 -2.55
C ILE A 12 -6.14 25.02 -1.79
N VAL A 13 -4.85 25.25 -1.54
CA VAL A 13 -4.00 24.31 -0.80
C VAL A 13 -4.49 24.16 0.64
N GLU A 14 -4.80 25.27 1.31
CA GLU A 14 -5.32 25.27 2.67
C GLU A 14 -6.64 24.49 2.77
N ARG A 15 -7.60 24.80 1.89
CA ARG A 15 -8.89 24.10 1.85
C ARG A 15 -8.72 22.60 1.59
N THR A 16 -7.81 22.24 0.69
CA THR A 16 -7.53 20.81 0.39
C THR A 16 -6.95 20.11 1.61
N ARG A 17 -6.02 20.74 2.34
CA ARG A 17 -5.43 20.19 3.56
C ARG A 17 -6.48 20.02 4.66
N ALA A 18 -7.34 21.01 4.85
CA ALA A 18 -8.44 20.94 5.81
C ALA A 18 -9.39 19.77 5.50
N GLY A 19 -9.77 19.60 4.23
CA GLY A 19 -10.61 18.46 3.81
C GLY A 19 -9.93 17.10 4.01
N LEU A 20 -8.63 16.99 3.71
CA LEU A 20 -7.86 15.77 3.96
C LEU A 20 -7.72 15.47 5.45
N ALA A 21 -7.60 16.48 6.31
CA ALA A 21 -7.55 16.32 7.76
C ALA A 21 -8.89 15.79 8.29
N ALA A 22 -10.01 16.42 7.92
CA ALA A 22 -11.35 15.96 8.29
C ALA A 22 -11.62 14.52 7.82
N ALA A 23 -11.21 14.16 6.61
CA ALA A 23 -11.35 12.78 6.12
C ALA A 23 -10.51 11.77 6.92
N ARG A 24 -9.30 12.16 7.36
CA ARG A 24 -8.45 11.32 8.22
C ARG A 24 -9.06 11.11 9.61
N GLU A 25 -9.67 12.14 10.19
CA GLU A 25 -10.40 12.04 11.46
C GLU A 25 -11.57 11.05 11.38
N GLN A 26 -12.23 10.99 10.22
CA GLN A 26 -13.27 9.99 9.93
C GLN A 26 -12.71 8.58 9.64
N GLY A 27 -11.41 8.35 9.81
CA GLY A 27 -10.75 7.07 9.62
C GLY A 27 -10.29 6.77 8.18
N ARG A 28 -10.38 7.73 7.26
CA ARG A 28 -9.89 7.55 5.89
C ARG A 28 -8.36 7.66 5.84
N VAL A 29 -7.68 6.53 5.67
CA VAL A 29 -6.21 6.45 5.59
C VAL A 29 -5.64 7.12 4.32
N GLY A 30 -6.38 7.06 3.20
CA GLY A 30 -5.93 7.59 1.90
C GLY A 30 -4.81 6.76 1.23
N GLY A 31 -4.27 7.24 0.11
CA GLY A 31 -3.14 6.62 -0.60
C GLY A 31 -3.49 5.38 -1.47
N ARG A 32 -2.45 4.70 -1.98
CA ARG A 32 -2.60 3.48 -2.79
C ARG A 32 -3.10 2.34 -1.92
N ARG A 33 -4.17 1.66 -2.35
CA ARG A 33 -4.70 0.47 -1.67
C ARG A 33 -3.61 -0.59 -1.52
N ARG A 34 -3.50 -1.19 -0.33
CA ARG A 34 -2.57 -2.29 -0.07
C ARG A 34 -3.03 -3.54 -0.84
N VAL A 35 -2.13 -4.09 -1.64
CA VAL A 35 -2.36 -5.35 -2.38
C VAL A 35 -2.15 -6.56 -1.45
N MET A 36 -1.17 -6.49 -0.55
CA MET A 36 -0.92 -7.51 0.47
C MET A 36 -1.84 -7.28 1.69
N THR A 37 -3.07 -7.79 1.60
CA THR A 37 -3.97 -7.92 2.77
C THR A 37 -3.65 -9.19 3.56
N GLU A 38 -4.20 -9.32 4.77
CA GLU A 38 -3.99 -10.51 5.60
C GLU A 38 -4.49 -11.79 4.91
N GLU A 39 -5.63 -11.70 4.20
CA GLU A 39 -6.17 -12.81 3.40
C GLU A 39 -5.23 -13.22 2.28
N VAL A 40 -4.64 -12.24 1.57
CA VAL A 40 -3.66 -12.49 0.51
C VAL A 40 -2.40 -13.13 1.10
N VAL A 41 -1.92 -12.64 2.25
CA VAL A 41 -0.78 -13.25 2.94
C VAL A 41 -1.08 -14.70 3.36
N ALA A 42 -2.27 -14.97 3.88
CA ALA A 42 -2.70 -16.32 4.24
C ALA A 42 -2.79 -17.23 3.01
N ARG A 43 -3.28 -16.73 1.87
CA ARG A 43 -3.28 -17.47 0.59
C ARG A 43 -1.86 -17.75 0.12
N CYS A 44 -0.96 -16.78 0.17
CA CYS A 44 0.44 -16.96 -0.17
C CYS A 44 1.12 -18.02 0.71
N ARG A 45 0.85 -18.03 2.02
CA ARG A 45 1.34 -19.08 2.94
C ARG A 45 0.90 -20.45 2.51
N ARG A 46 -0.41 -20.65 2.29
CA ARG A 46 -0.95 -21.94 1.84
C ARG A 46 -0.30 -22.43 0.55
N MET A 47 -0.08 -21.53 -0.41
CA MET A 47 0.59 -21.88 -1.67
C MET A 47 2.04 -22.34 -1.46
N LEU A 48 2.79 -21.65 -0.58
CA LEU A 48 4.15 -22.06 -0.22
C LEU A 48 4.16 -23.40 0.53
N ASP A 49 3.20 -23.64 1.42
CA ASP A 49 3.08 -24.89 2.18
C ASP A 49 2.73 -26.08 1.26
N THR A 50 1.98 -25.84 0.18
CA THR A 50 1.73 -26.84 -0.89
C THR A 50 2.94 -27.09 -1.80
N GLY A 51 4.09 -26.44 -1.55
CA GLY A 51 5.32 -26.64 -2.30
C GLY A 51 5.49 -25.72 -3.52
N ALA A 52 4.62 -24.72 -3.71
CA ALA A 52 4.82 -23.75 -4.78
C ALA A 52 6.07 -22.89 -4.54
N THR A 53 6.78 -22.55 -5.62
CA THR A 53 7.93 -21.64 -5.51
C THR A 53 7.45 -20.20 -5.25
N ARG A 54 8.29 -19.41 -4.58
CA ARG A 54 8.00 -17.98 -4.35
C ARG A 54 7.82 -17.20 -5.66
N GLN A 55 8.46 -17.63 -6.75
CA GLN A 55 8.28 -17.03 -8.08
C GLN A 55 6.84 -17.23 -8.56
N GLN A 56 6.35 -18.47 -8.54
CA GLN A 56 4.98 -18.81 -8.95
C GLN A 56 3.93 -18.10 -8.10
N VAL A 57 4.15 -18.00 -6.78
CA VAL A 57 3.25 -17.24 -5.90
C VAL A 57 3.24 -15.75 -6.25
N ALA A 58 4.39 -15.18 -6.61
CA ALA A 58 4.49 -13.77 -7.01
C ALA A 58 3.71 -13.50 -8.29
N ASP A 59 3.85 -14.38 -9.29
CA ASP A 59 3.16 -14.26 -10.57
C ASP A 59 1.64 -14.37 -10.41
N VAL A 60 1.16 -15.32 -9.58
CA VAL A 60 -0.27 -15.52 -9.31
C VAL A 60 -0.90 -14.35 -8.57
N ILE A 61 -0.15 -13.68 -7.70
CA ILE A 61 -0.65 -12.55 -6.89
C ILE A 61 -0.38 -11.20 -7.59
N GLY A 62 0.43 -11.17 -8.64
CA GLY A 62 0.79 -9.96 -9.38
C GLY A 62 1.73 -9.03 -8.60
N VAL A 63 2.62 -9.60 -7.79
CA VAL A 63 3.56 -8.86 -6.92
C VAL A 63 4.99 -9.30 -7.18
N ASN A 64 5.95 -8.40 -6.96
CA ASN A 64 7.35 -8.78 -7.03
C ASN A 64 7.70 -9.78 -5.91
N VAL A 65 8.59 -10.74 -6.19
CA VAL A 65 9.15 -11.69 -5.22
C VAL A 65 9.72 -11.01 -3.98
N LYS A 66 10.31 -9.81 -4.13
CA LYS A 66 10.79 -9.01 -2.98
C LYS A 66 9.67 -8.63 -2.01
N THR A 67 8.46 -8.37 -2.52
CA THR A 67 7.27 -8.13 -1.69
C THR A 67 6.90 -9.38 -0.90
N LEU A 68 7.00 -10.57 -1.52
CA LEU A 68 6.77 -11.83 -0.80
C LEU A 68 7.80 -12.01 0.33
N TYR A 69 9.10 -11.80 0.09
CA TYR A 69 10.10 -11.91 1.15
C TYR A 69 9.87 -10.96 2.33
N LYS A 70 9.35 -9.76 2.06
CA LYS A 70 9.02 -8.77 3.11
C LYS A 70 7.89 -9.25 4.03
N HIS A 71 6.89 -9.93 3.47
CA HIS A 71 5.72 -10.40 4.22
C HIS A 71 5.86 -11.85 4.73
N LEU A 72 6.70 -12.64 4.07
CA LEU A 72 6.92 -14.07 4.30
C LEU A 72 8.43 -14.35 4.26
N PRO A 73 9.16 -13.95 5.31
CA PRO A 73 10.59 -14.20 5.39
C PRO A 73 10.85 -15.71 5.32
N SER A 74 11.95 -16.09 4.66
CA SER A 74 12.43 -17.46 4.75
C SER A 74 12.74 -17.76 6.20
N LYS A 75 12.20 -18.85 6.75
CA LYS A 75 12.70 -19.37 8.02
C LYS A 75 14.18 -19.70 7.77
N GLY A 76 15.07 -18.87 8.29
CA GLY A 76 16.48 -19.19 8.32
C GLY A 76 16.63 -20.40 9.21
N THR A 77 16.90 -21.55 8.61
CA THR A 77 17.49 -22.66 9.34
C THR A 77 18.90 -22.20 9.71
N ILE A 78 19.11 -21.95 11.01
CA ILE A 78 20.44 -21.93 11.61
C ILE A 78 20.84 -23.38 11.86
#